data_AF-A0A535U5B8-F1
#
_entry.id   AF-A0A535U5B8-F1
#
_cell.length_a   1.000
_cell.length_b   1.000
_cell.length_c   1.000
_cell.angle_alpha   90.00
_cell.angle_beta   90.00
_cell.angle_gamma   90.00
#
_symmetry.space_group_name_H-M   'P 1'
#
loop_
_entity.id
_entity.type
_entity.pdbx_description
1 polymer ?
#
loop_
_entity_poly.entity_id
_entity_poly.type
_entity_poly.pdbx_seq_one_letter_code
_entity_poly.pdbx_strand_id
1 'polypeptide(L)'
;MHYLALACDYDGTLARDGVVSTQTVDALEHVRASGRKLILITGRLLEDLQMAFPRLDLFTYVVAENGALLYNPADSTEKLLGEAPPRQFIQALQERGVTPLVTGRVIVASLHPHEKTIVDVIAKLGLELQVIFNKGAVMVLPSGMNKATGLVAALQELKFSAHNVVGIGDAENDHSFLSLCE
;
A
#
# COMPACT_ATOMS: atom_id res chain seq x y z
N MET A 1 -0.84 5.71 27.69
CA MET A 1 -0.36 5.29 26.37
C MET A 1 0.07 6.54 25.61
N HIS A 2 1.26 6.55 25.01
CA HIS A 2 1.73 7.70 24.21
C HIS A 2 1.80 7.31 22.75
N TYR A 3 0.92 7.88 21.94
CA TYR A 3 0.94 7.70 20.49
C TYR A 3 2.09 8.51 19.87
N LEU A 4 2.98 7.80 19.18
CA LEU A 4 4.19 8.33 18.54
C LEU A 4 4.06 8.47 17.02
N ALA A 5 3.15 7.72 16.41
CA ALA A 5 2.90 7.76 14.99
C ALA A 5 1.41 7.69 14.64
N LEU A 6 1.08 8.21 13.47
CA LEU A 6 -0.20 8.03 12.80
C LEU A 6 0.07 7.29 11.49
N ALA A 7 -0.56 6.12 11.34
CA ALA A 7 -0.60 5.35 10.11
C ALA A 7 -1.97 5.53 9.46
N CYS A 8 -2.00 5.98 8.20
CA CYS A 8 -3.25 6.24 7.51
C CYS A 8 -3.25 5.68 6.09
N ASP A 9 -4.42 5.20 5.67
CA ASP A 9 -4.68 4.90 4.26
C ASP A 9 -4.78 6.19 3.42
N TYR A 10 -4.62 6.06 2.11
CA TYR A 10 -4.80 7.18 1.18
C TYR A 10 -6.24 7.32 0.66
N ASP A 11 -6.76 6.33 -0.08
CA ASP A 11 -7.94 6.45 -0.93
C ASP A 11 -9.25 6.22 -0.18
N GLY A 12 -10.01 7.28 0.07
CA GLY A 12 -11.22 7.23 0.90
C GLY A 12 -10.94 7.57 2.36
N THR A 13 -9.67 7.73 2.72
CA THR A 13 -9.21 8.14 4.06
C THR A 13 -8.66 9.56 4.05
N LEU A 14 -7.47 9.79 3.47
CA LEU A 14 -6.92 11.14 3.33
C LEU A 14 -7.47 11.88 2.11
N ALA A 15 -7.67 11.13 1.02
CA ALA A 15 -8.11 11.64 -0.25
C ALA A 15 -9.58 11.29 -0.51
N ARG A 16 -10.31 12.25 -1.05
CA ARG A 16 -11.64 12.04 -1.63
C ARG A 16 -11.54 12.22 -3.13
N ASP A 17 -11.96 11.20 -3.88
CA ASP A 17 -11.84 11.17 -5.35
C ASP A 17 -10.40 11.43 -5.83
N GLY A 18 -9.41 10.93 -5.07
CA GLY A 18 -7.98 11.08 -5.35
C GLY A 18 -7.37 12.43 -4.93
N VAL A 19 -8.16 13.36 -4.40
CA VAL A 19 -7.71 14.70 -3.99
C VAL A 19 -7.68 14.83 -2.46
N VAL A 20 -6.56 15.33 -1.93
CA VAL A 20 -6.42 15.66 -0.51
C VAL A 20 -6.75 17.14 -0.30
N SER A 21 -7.65 17.43 0.64
CA SER A 21 -8.06 18.80 0.95
C SER A 21 -6.94 19.57 1.69
N THR A 22 -6.92 20.90 1.57
CA THR A 22 -6.00 21.75 2.35
C THR A 22 -6.16 21.53 3.85
N GLN A 23 -7.40 21.37 4.33
CA GLN A 23 -7.68 21.08 5.74
C GLN A 23 -7.02 19.78 6.21
N THR A 24 -7.02 18.74 5.36
CA THR A 24 -6.34 17.47 5.65
C THR A 24 -4.81 17.67 5.70
N VAL A 25 -4.26 18.46 4.76
CA VAL A 25 -2.83 18.80 4.75
C VAL A 25 -2.44 19.56 6.02
N ASP A 26 -3.20 20.57 6.42
CA ASP A 26 -2.96 21.36 7.63
C ASP A 26 -3.00 20.47 8.88
N ALA A 27 -3.94 19.52 8.94
CA ALA A 27 -4.02 18.56 10.03
C ALA A 27 -2.80 17.63 10.09
N LEU A 28 -2.32 17.14 8.94
CA LEU A 28 -1.09 16.33 8.87
C LEU A 28 0.13 17.16 9.31
N GLU A 29 0.22 18.42 8.89
CA GLU A 29 1.29 19.33 9.31
C GLU A 29 1.28 19.56 10.83
N HIS A 30 0.11 19.72 11.45
CA HIS A 30 -0.03 19.81 12.89
C HIS A 30 0.42 18.52 13.62
N VAL A 31 0.07 17.34 13.10
CA VAL A 31 0.55 16.07 13.65
C VAL A 31 2.09 16.00 13.56
N ARG A 32 2.67 16.34 12.42
CA ARG A 32 4.13 16.36 12.24
C ARG A 32 4.81 17.36 13.17
N ALA A 33 4.26 18.57 13.32
CA ALA A 33 4.77 19.62 14.20
C ALA A 33 4.76 19.22 15.68
N SER A 34 3.87 18.32 16.09
CA SER A 34 3.85 17.76 17.44
C SER A 34 5.00 16.78 17.73
N GLY A 35 5.86 16.49 16.74
CA GLY A 35 6.97 15.53 16.84
C GLY A 35 6.59 14.09 16.50
N ARG A 36 5.32 13.82 16.19
CA ARG A 36 4.83 12.50 15.80
C ARG A 36 5.20 12.19 14.35
N LYS A 37 5.34 10.89 14.06
CA LYS A 37 5.65 10.40 12.71
C LYS A 37 4.37 10.13 11.94
N LEU A 38 4.38 10.45 10.66
CA LEU A 38 3.31 10.12 9.73
C LEU A 38 3.78 8.96 8.84
N ILE A 39 2.94 7.94 8.72
CA ILE A 39 3.16 6.78 7.86
C ILE A 39 1.96 6.68 6.92
N LEU A 40 2.19 6.81 5.61
CA LEU A 40 1.15 6.60 4.61
C LEU A 40 1.15 5.13 4.20
N ILE A 41 -0.02 4.51 4.09
CA ILE A 41 -0.17 3.14 3.60
C ILE A 41 -1.14 3.17 2.42
N THR A 42 -0.81 2.52 1.30
CA THR A 42 -1.69 2.54 0.12
C THR A 42 -1.53 1.31 -0.74
N GLY A 43 -2.58 0.97 -1.49
CA GLY A 43 -2.55 0.00 -2.59
C GLY A 43 -1.97 0.55 -3.90
N ARG A 44 -1.79 1.88 -4.01
CA ARG A 44 -1.30 2.55 -5.22
C ARG A 44 0.14 2.18 -5.55
N LEU A 45 0.49 2.28 -6.83
CA LEU A 45 1.87 2.40 -7.26
C LEU A 45 2.46 3.71 -6.73
N LEU A 46 3.78 3.71 -6.48
CA LEU A 46 4.47 4.89 -5.94
C LEU A 46 4.37 6.09 -6.88
N GLU A 47 4.53 5.89 -8.20
CA GLU A 47 4.43 6.97 -9.19
C GLU A 47 3.04 7.58 -9.23
N ASP A 48 2.01 6.74 -9.22
CA ASP A 48 0.61 7.18 -9.23
C ASP A 48 0.29 8.00 -7.98
N LEU A 49 0.84 7.59 -6.83
CA LEU A 49 0.72 8.33 -5.59
C LEU A 49 1.49 9.66 -5.63
N GLN A 50 2.73 9.67 -6.13
CA GLN A 50 3.54 10.89 -6.25
C GLN A 50 2.88 11.94 -7.16
N MET A 51 2.23 11.50 -8.24
CA MET A 51 1.45 12.37 -9.13
C MET A 51 0.17 12.87 -8.46
N ALA A 52 -0.54 12.02 -7.74
CA ALA A 52 -1.80 12.37 -7.09
C ALA A 52 -1.61 13.27 -5.86
N PHE A 53 -0.52 13.07 -5.10
CA PHE A 53 -0.25 13.77 -3.86
C PHE A 53 1.24 14.15 -3.75
N PRO A 54 1.62 15.37 -4.18
CA PRO A 54 3.02 15.78 -4.22
C PRO A 54 3.61 16.08 -2.84
N ARG A 55 2.79 16.15 -1.77
CA ARG A 55 3.21 16.46 -0.40
C ARG A 55 3.64 15.22 0.40
N LEU A 56 4.27 14.25 -0.26
CA LEU A 56 4.83 13.07 0.44
C LEU A 56 5.93 13.45 1.43
N ASP A 57 6.50 14.66 1.36
CA ASP A 57 7.42 15.25 2.34
C ASP A 57 6.85 15.34 3.77
N LEU A 58 5.53 15.24 3.91
CA LEU A 58 4.87 15.17 5.22
C LEU A 58 5.10 13.84 5.92
N PHE A 59 5.32 12.77 5.16
CA PHE A 59 5.41 11.41 5.64
C PHE A 59 6.85 11.01 5.92
N THR A 60 7.06 10.29 7.01
CA THR A 60 8.37 9.71 7.31
C THR A 60 8.60 8.45 6.47
N TYR A 61 7.56 7.65 6.27
CA TYR A 61 7.57 6.51 5.37
C TYR A 61 6.25 6.41 4.61
N VAL A 62 6.35 5.90 3.38
CA VAL A 62 5.22 5.52 2.55
C VAL A 62 5.32 4.02 2.30
N VAL A 63 4.27 3.30 2.66
CA VAL A 63 4.06 1.88 2.38
C VAL A 63 3.16 1.80 1.16
N ALA A 64 3.77 1.64 -0.02
CA ALA A 64 3.07 1.55 -1.30
C ALA A 64 2.84 0.08 -1.71
N GLU A 65 2.15 -0.10 -2.83
CA GLU A 65 1.88 -1.42 -3.42
C GLU A 65 1.28 -2.41 -2.40
N ASN A 66 0.31 -1.93 -1.61
CA ASN A 66 -0.43 -2.71 -0.62
C ASN A 66 0.46 -3.41 0.41
N GLY A 67 1.61 -2.81 0.75
CA GLY A 67 2.57 -3.38 1.71
C GLY A 67 3.85 -3.91 1.11
N ALA A 68 4.04 -3.84 -0.21
CA ALA A 68 5.17 -4.45 -0.89
C ALA A 68 6.39 -3.55 -1.06
N LEU A 69 6.19 -2.25 -0.97
CA LEU A 69 7.22 -1.25 -1.22
C LEU A 69 7.26 -0.26 -0.05
N LEU A 70 8.41 -0.12 0.58
CA LEU A 70 8.67 0.93 1.55
C LEU A 70 9.49 2.04 0.88
N TYR A 71 8.97 3.26 0.91
CA TYR A 71 9.60 4.44 0.35
C TYR A 71 9.87 5.48 1.44
N ASN A 72 11.06 6.06 1.44
CA ASN A 72 11.43 7.19 2.30
C ASN A 72 11.41 8.49 1.51
N PRO A 73 10.46 9.41 1.76
CA PRO A 73 10.39 10.69 1.07
C PRO A 73 11.60 11.61 1.30
N ALA A 74 12.36 11.43 2.38
CA ALA A 74 13.47 12.33 2.73
C ALA A 74 14.69 12.19 1.81
N ASP A 75 14.95 10.98 1.31
CA ASP A 75 16.11 10.66 0.47
C ASP A 75 15.75 9.87 -0.80
N SER A 76 14.45 9.67 -1.04
CA SER A 76 13.89 8.92 -2.16
C SER A 76 14.34 7.46 -2.23
N THR A 77 14.72 6.86 -1.10
CA THR A 77 15.10 5.44 -1.07
C THR A 77 13.87 4.54 -1.15
N GLU A 78 13.99 3.49 -1.98
CA GLU A 78 13.00 2.42 -2.13
C GLU A 78 13.55 1.12 -1.57
N LYS A 79 12.74 0.43 -0.76
CA LYS A 79 13.02 -0.90 -0.23
C LYS A 79 11.88 -1.84 -0.61
N LEU A 80 12.19 -2.82 -1.45
CA LEU A 80 11.27 -3.90 -1.80
C LEU A 80 11.14 -4.85 -0.60
N LEU A 81 9.90 -5.17 -0.24
CA LEU A 81 9.57 -6.08 0.85
C LEU A 81 9.20 -7.48 0.35
N GLY A 82 9.22 -7.69 -0.97
CA GLY A 82 9.04 -9.00 -1.60
C GLY A 82 9.51 -9.02 -3.04
N GLU A 83 9.30 -10.16 -3.68
CA GLU A 83 9.84 -10.45 -5.00
C GLU A 83 8.98 -9.87 -6.11
N ALA A 84 9.64 -9.44 -7.19
CA ALA A 84 8.95 -8.97 -8.38
C ALA A 84 8.11 -10.10 -9.01
N PRO A 85 6.94 -9.78 -9.58
CA PRO A 85 6.08 -10.78 -10.22
C PRO A 85 6.83 -11.46 -11.38
N PRO A 86 6.76 -12.80 -11.50
CA PRO A 86 7.43 -13.50 -12.59
C PRO A 86 6.97 -12.99 -13.97
N ARG A 87 7.92 -12.77 -14.89
CA ARG A 87 7.59 -12.27 -16.25
C ARG A 87 6.57 -13.16 -16.98
N GLN A 88 6.70 -14.47 -16.81
CA GLN A 88 5.76 -15.46 -17.37
C GLN A 88 4.33 -15.31 -16.83
N PHE A 89 4.17 -14.84 -15.59
CA PHE A 89 2.87 -14.57 -15.00
C PHE A 89 2.20 -13.38 -15.69
N ILE A 90 2.92 -12.25 -15.81
CA ILE A 90 2.44 -11.05 -16.48
C ILE A 90 2.07 -11.35 -17.93
N GLN A 91 2.95 -12.04 -18.66
CA GLN A 91 2.71 -12.40 -20.06
C GLN A 91 1.47 -13.28 -20.21
N ALA A 92 1.30 -14.30 -19.36
CA ALA A 92 0.13 -15.17 -19.42
C ALA A 92 -1.20 -14.43 -19.13
N LEU A 93 -1.19 -13.40 -18.28
CA LEU A 93 -2.37 -12.56 -18.06
C LEU A 93 -2.68 -11.69 -19.29
N GLN A 94 -1.65 -11.10 -19.92
CA GLN A 94 -1.79 -10.31 -21.13
C GLN A 94 -2.34 -11.14 -22.30
N GLU A 95 -1.80 -12.34 -22.52
CA GLU A 95 -2.25 -13.27 -23.56
C GLU A 95 -3.70 -13.71 -23.37
N ARG A 96 -4.20 -13.72 -22.12
CA ARG A 96 -5.59 -14.02 -21.78
C ARG A 96 -6.51 -12.79 -21.80
N GLY A 97 -6.01 -11.63 -22.20
CA GLY A 97 -6.80 -10.41 -22.33
C GLY A 97 -7.19 -9.76 -21.01
N VAL A 98 -6.41 -9.97 -19.94
CA VAL A 98 -6.62 -9.27 -18.66
C VAL A 98 -6.29 -7.79 -18.86
N THR A 99 -7.33 -6.95 -18.84
CA THR A 99 -7.21 -5.50 -19.03
C THR A 99 -8.28 -4.76 -18.21
N PRO A 100 -7.92 -3.67 -17.49
CA PRO A 100 -6.57 -3.12 -17.38
C PRO A 100 -5.65 -4.04 -16.57
N LEU A 101 -4.35 -4.03 -16.90
CA LEU A 101 -3.32 -4.74 -16.15
C LEU A 101 -2.23 -3.73 -15.76
N VAL A 102 -2.07 -3.54 -14.45
CA VAL A 102 -1.09 -2.65 -13.84
C VAL A 102 -0.04 -3.51 -13.16
N THR A 103 1.23 -3.20 -13.36
CA THR A 103 2.36 -3.92 -12.75
C THR A 103 3.27 -2.90 -12.06
N GLY A 104 3.42 -3.04 -10.75
CA GLY A 104 4.38 -2.29 -9.94
C GLY A 104 5.73 -2.99 -9.84
N ARG A 105 6.50 -2.68 -8.80
CA ARG A 105 7.74 -3.42 -8.50
C ARG A 105 7.43 -4.84 -8.05
N VAL A 106 6.36 -5.02 -7.26
CA VAL A 106 5.97 -6.30 -6.65
C VAL A 106 4.50 -6.61 -6.90
N ILE A 107 3.63 -5.61 -6.87
CA ILE A 107 2.18 -5.81 -7.08
C ILE A 107 1.84 -6.00 -8.56
N VAL A 108 0.88 -6.88 -8.85
CA VAL A 108 0.14 -6.88 -10.11
C VAL A 108 -1.32 -6.60 -9.78
N ALA A 109 -1.94 -5.64 -10.47
CA ALA A 109 -3.33 -5.27 -10.22
C ALA A 109 -4.15 -5.25 -11.50
N SER A 110 -5.40 -5.63 -11.37
CA SER A 110 -6.43 -5.53 -12.39
C SER A 110 -7.77 -5.19 -11.73
N LEU A 111 -8.86 -5.31 -12.47
CA LEU A 111 -10.22 -5.06 -12.00
C LEU A 111 -11.08 -6.31 -12.18
N HIS A 112 -12.20 -6.38 -11.47
CA HIS A 112 -13.27 -7.32 -11.78
C HIS A 112 -13.68 -7.19 -13.26
N PRO A 113 -13.93 -8.29 -14.00
CA PRO A 113 -14.08 -9.69 -13.55
C PRO A 113 -12.85 -10.60 -13.76
N HIS A 114 -11.62 -10.07 -13.72
CA HIS A 114 -10.43 -10.85 -14.06
C HIS A 114 -9.94 -11.82 -12.97
N GLU A 115 -10.59 -11.87 -11.81
CA GLU A 115 -10.14 -12.67 -10.66
C GLU A 115 -10.00 -14.16 -10.97
N LYS A 116 -10.93 -14.74 -11.74
CA LYS A 116 -10.88 -16.17 -12.10
C LYS A 116 -9.68 -16.45 -13.00
N THR A 117 -9.49 -15.63 -14.03
CA THR A 117 -8.37 -15.74 -14.95
C THR A 117 -7.04 -15.64 -14.22
N ILE A 118 -6.93 -14.71 -13.27
CA ILE A 118 -5.73 -14.52 -12.45
C ILE A 118 -5.43 -15.78 -11.62
N VAL A 119 -6.41 -16.28 -10.86
CA VAL A 119 -6.25 -17.49 -10.03
C VAL A 119 -5.88 -18.70 -10.89
N ASP A 120 -6.50 -18.87 -12.06
CA ASP A 120 -6.18 -19.96 -12.99
C ASP A 120 -4.73 -19.90 -13.49
N VAL A 121 -4.21 -18.71 -13.76
CA VAL A 121 -2.81 -18.53 -14.19
C VAL A 121 -1.84 -18.80 -13.04
N ILE A 122 -2.13 -18.32 -11.83
CA ILE A 122 -1.35 -18.62 -10.62
C ILE A 122 -1.25 -20.15 -10.44
N ALA A 123 -2.38 -20.84 -10.49
CA ALA A 123 -2.44 -22.30 -10.33
C ALA A 123 -1.71 -23.04 -11.45
N LYS A 124 -1.89 -22.64 -12.71
CA LYS A 124 -1.23 -23.28 -13.87
C LYS A 124 0.30 -23.15 -13.81
N LEU A 125 0.81 -22.04 -13.30
CA LEU A 125 2.24 -21.77 -13.18
C LEU A 125 2.84 -22.24 -11.85
N GLY A 126 2.03 -22.74 -10.91
CA GLY A 126 2.48 -23.19 -9.59
C GLY A 126 3.08 -22.08 -8.74
N LEU A 127 2.54 -20.86 -8.81
CA LEU A 127 3.07 -19.69 -8.12
C LEU A 127 2.46 -19.54 -6.72
N GLU A 128 3.29 -19.14 -5.75
CA GLU A 128 2.87 -18.80 -4.39
C GLU A 128 2.49 -17.30 -4.30
N LEU A 129 1.41 -16.95 -5.01
CA LEU A 129 0.85 -15.60 -5.03
C LEU A 129 -0.54 -15.61 -4.39
N GLN A 130 -0.88 -14.53 -3.69
CA GLN A 130 -2.19 -14.32 -3.09
C GLN A 130 -2.97 -13.23 -3.83
N VAL A 131 -4.29 -13.39 -3.88
CA VAL A 131 -5.21 -12.41 -4.47
C VAL A 131 -5.93 -11.66 -3.35
N ILE A 132 -5.91 -10.33 -3.43
CA ILE A 132 -6.54 -9.41 -2.48
C ILE A 132 -7.56 -8.56 -3.25
N PHE A 133 -8.77 -8.47 -2.70
CA PHE A 133 -9.85 -7.66 -3.28
C PHE A 133 -9.98 -6.34 -2.53
N ASN A 134 -10.19 -5.24 -3.26
CA ASN A 134 -10.44 -3.93 -2.67
C ASN A 134 -11.29 -3.07 -3.62
N LYS A 135 -12.51 -2.70 -3.23
CA LYS A 135 -13.41 -1.80 -4.00
C LYS A 135 -13.49 -2.11 -5.51
N GLY A 136 -13.54 -3.40 -5.88
CA GLY A 136 -13.59 -3.87 -7.28
C GLY A 136 -12.24 -4.08 -7.97
N ALA A 137 -11.13 -3.69 -7.34
CA ALA A 137 -9.78 -4.04 -7.74
C ALA A 137 -9.41 -5.45 -7.31
N VAL A 138 -8.61 -6.11 -8.15
CA VAL A 138 -8.04 -7.44 -7.92
C VAL A 138 -6.53 -7.27 -7.90
N MET A 139 -5.93 -7.33 -6.72
CA MET A 139 -4.50 -7.14 -6.48
C MET A 139 -3.84 -8.48 -6.22
N VAL A 140 -2.64 -8.69 -6.76
CA VAL A 140 -1.86 -9.92 -6.64
C VAL A 140 -0.50 -9.58 -6.07
N LEU A 141 -0.14 -10.24 -4.98
CA LEU A 141 1.10 -10.05 -4.24
C LEU A 141 1.70 -11.41 -3.84
N PRO A 142 2.99 -11.47 -3.48
CA PRO A 142 3.56 -12.61 -2.78
C PRO A 142 2.76 -12.99 -1.53
N SER A 143 2.69 -14.28 -1.23
CA SER A 143 1.98 -14.77 -0.04
C SER A 143 2.50 -14.13 1.25
N GLY A 144 1.58 -13.76 2.14
CA GLY A 144 1.90 -13.14 3.43
C GLY A 144 2.04 -11.61 3.39
N MET A 145 2.07 -11.00 2.21
CA MET A 145 2.28 -9.56 2.06
C MET A 145 0.98 -8.74 2.02
N ASN A 146 0.82 -7.82 2.95
CA ASN A 146 -0.32 -6.89 3.01
C ASN A 146 0.07 -5.57 3.71
N LYS A 147 -0.90 -4.65 3.84
CA LYS A 147 -0.72 -3.36 4.51
C LYS A 147 -0.14 -3.50 5.93
N ALA A 148 -0.54 -4.53 6.68
CA ALA A 148 0.00 -4.81 8.01
C ALA A 148 1.50 -5.13 7.97
N THR A 149 1.93 -6.02 7.08
CA THR A 149 3.36 -6.36 6.95
C THR A 149 4.21 -5.16 6.51
N GLY A 150 3.68 -4.32 5.62
CA GLY A 150 4.35 -3.08 5.22
C GLY A 150 4.44 -2.07 6.37
N LEU A 151 3.38 -1.92 7.18
CA LEU A 151 3.43 -1.10 8.39
C LEU A 151 4.48 -1.64 9.38
N VAL A 152 4.53 -2.95 9.61
CA VAL A 152 5.55 -3.56 10.48
C VAL A 152 6.96 -3.22 9.99
N ALA A 153 7.22 -3.29 8.67
CA ALA A 153 8.51 -2.92 8.10
C ALA A 153 8.84 -1.43 8.36
N ALA A 154 7.88 -0.52 8.17
CA ALA A 154 8.07 0.91 8.48
C ALA A 154 8.36 1.14 9.98
N LEU A 155 7.65 0.45 10.87
CA LEU A 155 7.85 0.57 12.32
C LEU A 155 9.20 0.01 12.77
N GLN A 156 9.71 -1.03 12.11
CA GLN A 156 11.07 -1.54 12.36
C GLN A 156 12.14 -0.49 12.05
N GLU A 157 12.02 0.22 10.91
CA GLU A 157 12.94 1.32 10.58
C GLU A 157 12.86 2.47 11.61
N LEU A 158 11.64 2.75 12.12
CA LEU A 158 11.41 3.77 13.14
C LEU A 158 11.75 3.32 14.56
N LYS A 159 11.98 2.02 14.79
CA LYS A 159 12.11 1.38 16.11
C LYS A 159 10.90 1.64 17.02
N PHE A 160 9.70 1.67 16.43
CA PHE A 160 8.44 1.88 17.14
C PHE A 160 7.67 0.57 17.33
N SER A 161 6.85 0.51 18.39
CA SER A 161 5.86 -0.56 18.59
C SER A 161 4.53 -0.16 17.95
N ALA A 162 3.78 -1.15 17.43
CA ALA A 162 2.45 -0.91 16.86
C ALA A 162 1.45 -0.35 17.89
N HIS A 163 1.63 -0.67 19.18
CA HIS A 163 0.86 -0.10 20.31
C HIS A 163 1.07 1.41 20.52
N ASN A 164 2.01 2.03 19.80
CA ASN A 164 2.25 3.46 19.82
C ASN A 164 1.72 4.15 18.54
N VAL A 165 0.93 3.45 17.73
CA VAL A 165 0.46 3.92 16.43
C VAL A 165 -1.05 4.01 16.44
N VAL A 166 -1.58 5.16 16.02
CA VAL A 166 -3.00 5.30 15.68
C VAL A 166 -3.18 4.93 14.22
N GLY A 167 -4.14 4.06 13.92
CA GLY A 167 -4.49 3.64 12.56
C GLY A 167 -5.76 4.31 12.05
N ILE A 168 -5.78 4.77 10.80
CA ILE A 168 -6.99 5.28 10.13
C ILE A 168 -7.09 4.67 8.72
N GLY A 169 -8.23 4.04 8.41
CA GLY A 169 -8.51 3.44 7.10
C GLY A 169 -10.02 3.35 6.86
N ASP A 170 -10.42 3.09 5.63
CA ASP A 170 -11.84 3.06 5.21
C ASP A 170 -12.25 1.80 4.43
N ALA A 171 -11.29 0.94 4.05
CA ALA A 171 -11.49 -0.16 3.13
C ALA A 171 -11.17 -1.55 3.72
N GLU A 172 -11.56 -2.61 3.01
CA GLU A 172 -11.41 -4.00 3.49
C GLU A 172 -9.94 -4.41 3.67
N ASN A 173 -9.04 -3.90 2.82
CA ASN A 173 -7.59 -4.17 2.93
C ASN A 173 -6.92 -3.43 4.10
N ASP A 174 -7.61 -2.46 4.73
CA ASP A 174 -7.10 -1.72 5.88
C ASP A 174 -7.22 -2.49 7.19
N HIS A 175 -8.20 -3.41 7.29
CA HIS A 175 -8.39 -4.24 8.49
C HIS A 175 -7.08 -4.88 8.97
N SER A 176 -6.24 -5.30 8.02
CA SER A 176 -4.96 -5.93 8.31
C SER A 176 -4.06 -5.03 9.17
N PHE A 177 -3.82 -3.76 8.80
CA PHE A 177 -2.95 -2.88 9.58
C PHE A 177 -3.69 -2.24 10.77
N LEU A 178 -5.00 -1.98 10.64
CA LEU A 178 -5.80 -1.42 11.72
C LEU A 178 -5.81 -2.35 12.94
N SER A 179 -5.82 -3.67 12.73
CA SER A 179 -5.72 -4.66 13.81
C SER A 179 -4.39 -4.66 14.58
N LEU A 180 -3.34 -3.99 14.06
CA LEU A 180 -2.06 -3.83 14.74
C LEU A 180 -2.00 -2.54 15.58
N CYS A 181 -2.81 -1.54 15.22
CA CYS A 181 -2.82 -0.22 15.83
C CYS A 181 -3.75 -0.16 17.04
N GLU A 182 -3.68 0.96 17.76
CA GLU A 182 -4.51 1.28 18.94
C GLU A 182 -5.45 2.47 18.67
#